data_AF-A0A435XP19-F1
#
_entry.id   AF-A0A435XP19-F1
#
_cell.length_a   1.000
_cell.length_b   1.000
_cell.length_c   1.000
_cell.angle_alpha   90.00
_cell.angle_beta   90.00
_cell.angle_gamma   90.00
#
_symmetry.space_group_name_H-M   'P 1'
#
loop_
_entity.id
_entity.type
_entity.pdbx_description
1 polymer ?
#
loop_
_entity_poly.entity_id
_entity_poly.type
_entity_poly.pdbx_seq_one_letter_code
_entity_poly.pdbx_strand_id
1 'polypeptide(L)' 'VETLARAAVAVGVAGVFIETHQDPDNSTSSDGPNMLPLKDMPALLERLMAFDRIAKGL' A
#
# COMPACT_ATOMS: atom_id res chain seq x y z
N VAL A 1 -2.95 -3.65 5.42
CA VAL A 1 -2.08 -3.23 4.29
C VAL A 1 -0.86 -2.44 4.75
N GLU A 2 -1.03 -1.26 5.38
CA GLU A 2 0.05 -0.29 5.59
C GLU A 2 1.29 -0.80 6.36
N THR A 3 1.12 -1.48 7.50
CA THR A 3 2.24 -1.87 8.36
C THR A 3 3.30 -2.70 7.63
N LEU A 4 2.86 -3.72 6.88
CA LEU A 4 3.76 -4.59 6.12
C LEU A 4 4.30 -3.90 4.86
N ALA A 5 3.50 -3.04 4.21
CA ALA A 5 3.97 -2.28 3.05
C ALA A 5 5.15 -1.36 3.41
N ARG A 6 5.10 -0.69 4.57
CA ARG A 6 6.24 0.12 5.06
C ARG A 6 7.48 -0.74 5.33
N ALA A 7 7.29 -1.90 5.96
CA ALA A 7 8.40 -2.82 6.23
C ALA A 7 9.06 -3.30 4.94
N ALA A 8 8.26 -3.69 3.94
CA ALA A 8 8.76 -4.11 2.62
C ALA A 8 9.57 -3.00 1.94
N VAL A 9 9.05 -1.77 1.89
CA VAL A 9 9.77 -0.64 1.27
C VAL A 9 11.05 -0.29 2.03
N ALA A 10 11.03 -0.34 3.37
CA ALA A 10 12.22 -0.09 4.18
C ALA A 10 13.33 -1.15 3.98
N VAL A 11 12.96 -2.40 3.67
CA VAL A 11 13.92 -3.46 3.32
C VAL A 11 14.53 -3.24 1.93
N GLY A 12 13.86 -2.49 1.05
CA GLY A 12 14.34 -2.19 -0.30
C GLY A 12 13.76 -3.15 -1.34
N VAL A 13 12.50 -2.91 -1.72
CA VAL A 13 11.84 -3.65 -2.82
C VAL A 13 11.75 -2.80 -4.08
N ALA A 14 11.63 -3.47 -5.23
CA ALA A 14 11.39 -2.79 -6.51
C ALA A 14 9.99 -2.14 -6.56
N GLY A 15 9.01 -2.77 -5.92
CA GLY A 15 7.64 -2.27 -5.85
C GLY A 15 6.76 -3.09 -4.91
N VAL A 16 5.54 -2.61 -4.70
CA VAL A 16 4.49 -3.30 -3.94
C VAL A 16 3.25 -3.45 -4.81
N PHE A 17 2.53 -4.55 -4.62
CA PHE A 17 1.21 -4.76 -5.21
C PHE A 17 0.16 -4.57 -4.12
N ILE A 18 -0.85 -3.73 -4.38
CA ILE A 18 -1.89 -3.39 -3.42
C ILE A 18 -3.23 -3.39 -4.14
N GLU A 19 -4.13 -4.26 -3.72
CA GLU A 19 -5.51 -4.26 -4.19
C GLU A 19 -6.32 -3.14 -3.52
N THR A 20 -7.24 -2.56 -4.27
CA THR A 20 -8.02 -1.41 -3.80
C THR A 20 -9.41 -1.38 -4.41
N HIS A 21 -10.36 -0.76 -3.71
CA HIS A 21 -11.73 -0.57 -4.18
C HIS A 21 -12.32 0.72 -3.59
N GLN A 22 -13.28 1.35 -4.28
CA GLN A 22 -13.99 2.53 -3.77
C GLN A 22 -14.79 2.20 -2.50
N ASP A 23 -15.32 0.99 -2.43
CA ASP A 23 -16.15 0.48 -1.34
C ASP A 23 -15.80 -1.00 -1.04
N PRO A 24 -14.67 -1.28 -0.36
CA PRO A 24 -14.20 -2.65 -0.14
C PRO A 24 -15.20 -3.53 0.61
N ASP A 25 -15.95 -2.95 1.55
CA ASP A 25 -16.87 -3.66 2.43
C ASP A 25 -18.09 -4.23 1.67
N ASN A 26 -18.49 -3.58 0.57
CA ASN A 26 -19.56 -4.04 -0.31
C ASN A 26 -19.05 -4.65 -1.63
N SER A 27 -17.74 -4.90 -1.73
CA SER A 27 -17.17 -5.55 -2.92
C SER A 27 -17.74 -6.95 -3.10
N THR A 28 -18.08 -7.32 -4.33
CA THR A 28 -18.49 -8.69 -4.68
C THR A 28 -17.32 -9.66 -4.75
N SER A 29 -16.08 -9.17 -4.66
CA SER A 29 -14.87 -10.00 -4.62
C SER A 29 -14.65 -10.55 -3.21
N SER A 30 -14.17 -11.80 -3.11
CA SER A 30 -13.76 -12.41 -1.83
C SER A 30 -12.67 -11.62 -1.12
N ASP A 31 -11.87 -10.84 -1.86
CA ASP A 31 -10.76 -10.07 -1.32
C ASP A 31 -11.17 -8.71 -0.75
N GLY A 32 -12.47 -8.35 -0.77
CA GLY A 32 -12.98 -7.09 -0.20
C GLY A 32 -12.37 -6.70 1.15
N PRO A 33 -12.34 -7.61 2.17
CA PRO A 33 -11.73 -7.33 3.47
C PRO A 33 -10.22 -7.05 3.46
N ASN A 34 -9.51 -7.44 2.40
CA ASN A 34 -8.06 -7.24 2.24
C ASN A 34 -7.71 -6.00 1.41
N MET A 35 -8.67 -5.44 0.67
CA MET A 35 -8.45 -4.28 -0.20
C MET A 35 -8.31 -2.99 0.62
N LEU A 36 -7.43 -2.10 0.15
CA LEU A 36 -7.36 -0.74 0.68
C LEU A 36 -8.52 0.11 0.12
N PRO A 37 -9.24 0.90 0.91
CA PRO A 37 -10.16 1.90 0.37
C PRO A 37 -9.41 2.86 -0.58
N LEU A 38 -9.92 3.05 -1.81
CA LEU A 38 -9.22 3.79 -2.86
C LEU A 38 -8.89 5.24 -2.45
N LYS A 39 -9.77 5.86 -1.67
CA LYS A 39 -9.56 7.21 -1.11
C LYS A 39 -8.31 7.33 -0.23
N ASP A 40 -7.84 6.23 0.36
CA ASP A 40 -6.69 6.21 1.27
C ASP A 40 -5.37 5.93 0.51
N MET A 41 -5.45 5.54 -0.76
CA MET A 41 -4.28 5.22 -1.60
C MET A 41 -3.27 6.38 -1.72
N PRO A 42 -3.68 7.65 -1.95
CA PRO A 42 -2.72 8.75 -2.08
C PRO A 42 -1.85 8.93 -0.82
N ALA A 43 -2.47 8.93 0.35
CA ALA A 43 -1.77 9.09 1.63
C ALA A 43 -0.82 7.91 1.91
N LEU A 44 -1.22 6.68 1.55
CA LEU A 44 -0.36 5.51 1.64
C LEU A 44 0.86 5.65 0.72
N LEU A 45 0.66 6.01 -0.55
CA LEU A 45 1.74 6.14 -1.52
C LEU A 45 2.74 7.23 -1.12
N GLU A 46 2.28 8.38 -0.62
CA GLU A 46 3.16 9.44 -0.11
C GLU A 46 4.09 8.91 1.00
N ARG A 47 3.54 8.14 1.94
CA ARG A 47 4.31 7.53 3.03
C ARG A 47 5.30 6.50 2.50
N LEU A 48 4.87 5.60 1.61
CA LEU A 48 5.75 4.58 1.03
C LEU A 48 6.90 5.22 0.24
N MET A 49 6.62 6.25 -0.57
CA MET A 49 7.65 6.98 -1.30
C MET A 49 8.65 7.70 -0.38
N ALA A 50 8.23 8.14 0.81
CA ALA A 50 9.16 8.69 1.80
C ALA A 50 10.16 7.64 2.30
N PHE A 51 9.70 6.41 2.59
CA PHE A 51 10.59 5.30 2.95
C PHE A 51 11.48 4.88 1.78
N ASP A 52 10.93 4.78 0.56
CA ASP A 52 11.66 4.32 -0.63
C ASP A 52 12.86 5.21 -0.95
N ARG A 53 12.68 6.53 -0.86
CA ARG A 53 13.77 7.51 -1.07
C ARG A 53 14.92 7.33 -0.07
N ILE A 54 14.61 6.97 1.18
CA ILE A 54 15.63 6.72 2.20
C ILE A 54 16.33 5.38 1.92
N ALA A 55 15.55 4.31 1.68
CA ALA A 55 16.07 2.96 1.49
C ALA A 55 16.96 2.84 0.23
N LYS A 56 16.63 3.57 -0.84
CA LYS A 56 17.39 3.56 -2.11
C LYS A 56 18.44 4.68 -2.24
N GLY A 57 18.44 5.63 -1.30
CA GLY A 57 19.44 6.70 -1.23
C GLY A 57 20.69 6.32 -0.42
N LEU A 58 20.65 5.17 0.27
CA LEU A 58 21.79 4.44 0.83
C LEU A 58 22.43 3.56 -0.25
#